data_AF-A0AB38S7A3-F1
#
_entry.id   AF-A0AB38S7A3-F1
#
_cell.length_a   1.000
_cell.length_b   1.000
_cell.length_c   1.000
_cell.angle_alpha   90.00
_cell.angle_beta   90.00
_cell.angle_gamma   90.00
#
_symmetry.space_group_name_H-M   'P 1'
#
loop_
_entity.id
_entity.type
_entity.pdbx_description
1 polymer ?
#
loop_
_entity_poly.entity_id
_entity_poly.type
_entity_poly.pdbx_seq_one_letter_code
_entity_poly.pdbx_strand_id
1 'polypeptide(L)'
;MNDLFSDQKSIIDELFIRTADDNYVLARWCFHQQLNVDFYWLAVHALEKYLKAVLLLNGRSAKPHGHDNVALFADVAPLAPELLPAAFQRPDDDMPEPYWHVETVRDFIERLYRDGRADNRYQLFGYSRRPEDLWKLDQAIFAIRRMCCPLEAYVLGKPYDGAANLSNREVLAHYPGRWRLNSLLESTMGGSAATS
;
A
#
# COMPACT_ATOMS: atom_id res chain seq x y z
N MET A 1 22.31 -3.62 20.79
CA MET A 1 21.80 -4.27 19.56
C MET A 1 20.31 -3.98 19.35
N ASN A 2 19.48 -3.86 20.40
CA ASN A 2 18.08 -3.41 20.27
C ASN A 2 17.90 -1.95 19.81
N ASP A 3 18.79 -1.03 20.20
CA ASP A 3 18.64 0.40 19.85
C ASP A 3 18.75 0.65 18.34
N LEU A 4 19.65 -0.05 17.64
CA LEU A 4 19.79 0.09 16.17
C LEU A 4 18.52 -0.34 15.41
N PHE A 5 17.87 -1.42 15.85
CA PHE A 5 16.62 -1.88 15.23
C PHE A 5 15.46 -0.95 15.54
N SER A 6 15.43 -0.36 16.74
CA SER A 6 14.46 0.67 17.13
C SER A 6 14.63 1.94 16.28
N ASP A 7 15.86 2.42 16.11
CA ASP A 7 16.17 3.61 15.33
C ASP A 7 15.89 3.41 13.84
N GLN A 8 16.29 2.26 13.28
CA GLN A 8 16.01 1.94 11.87
C GLN A 8 14.52 1.86 11.60
N LYS A 9 13.75 1.24 12.51
CA LYS A 9 12.28 1.19 12.41
C LYS A 9 11.68 2.59 12.48
N SER A 10 12.15 3.44 13.40
CA SER A 10 11.70 4.82 13.53
C SER A 10 11.92 5.62 12.23
N ILE A 11 13.09 5.46 11.60
CA ILE A 11 13.42 6.11 10.33
C ILE A 11 12.52 5.60 9.20
N ILE A 12 12.24 4.29 9.14
CA ILE A 12 11.35 3.73 8.13
C ILE A 12 9.92 4.26 8.31
N ASP A 13 9.45 4.30 9.55
CA ASP A 13 8.12 4.80 9.89
C ASP A 13 7.96 6.27 9.46
N GLU A 14 8.94 7.13 9.74
CA GLU A 14 8.89 8.55 9.39
C GLU A 14 9.06 8.81 7.88
N LEU A 15 10.13 8.29 7.27
CA LEU A 15 10.50 8.64 5.89
C LEU A 15 9.63 7.95 4.84
N PHE A 16 9.19 6.72 5.12
CA PHE A 16 8.42 5.94 4.17
C PHE A 16 6.96 5.89 4.56
N ILE A 17 6.63 5.37 5.74
CA ILE A 17 5.24 5.03 6.05
C ILE A 17 4.37 6.28 6.23
N ARG A 18 4.76 7.23 7.09
CA ARG A 18 3.97 8.45 7.32
C ARG A 18 3.85 9.29 6.05
N THR A 19 4.94 9.42 5.31
CA THR A 19 4.93 10.15 4.03
C THR A 19 4.08 9.45 2.97
N ALA A 20 4.02 8.12 2.98
CA ALA A 20 3.14 7.35 2.10
C ALA A 20 1.66 7.47 2.49
N ASP A 21 1.36 7.49 3.79
CA ASP A 21 0.02 7.74 4.31
C ASP A 21 -0.47 9.12 3.83
N ASP A 22 0.35 10.17 3.95
CA ASP A 22 0.03 11.52 3.47
C ASP A 22 -0.20 11.57 1.95
N ASN A 23 0.71 10.96 1.17
CA ASN A 23 0.57 10.89 -0.28
C ASN A 23 -0.72 10.17 -0.69
N TYR A 24 -1.09 9.09 -0.01
CA TYR A 24 -2.31 8.36 -0.29
C TYR A 24 -3.56 9.19 0.01
N VAL A 25 -3.63 9.85 1.17
CA VAL A 25 -4.76 10.74 1.51
C VAL A 25 -4.91 11.84 0.47
N LEU A 26 -3.81 12.49 0.10
CA LEU A 26 -3.82 13.51 -0.93
C LEU A 26 -4.20 12.95 -2.31
N ALA A 27 -3.76 11.74 -2.66
CA ALA A 27 -4.17 11.09 -3.91
C ALA A 27 -5.69 10.91 -3.95
N ARG A 28 -6.31 10.36 -2.90
CA ARG A 28 -7.78 10.22 -2.82
C ARG A 28 -8.47 11.57 -3.00
N TRP A 29 -7.99 12.61 -2.32
CA TRP A 29 -8.54 13.96 -2.44
C TRP A 29 -8.43 14.48 -3.88
N CYS A 30 -7.25 14.38 -4.51
CA CYS A 30 -7.03 14.76 -5.91
C CYS A 30 -7.98 14.02 -6.87
N PHE A 31 -8.23 12.72 -6.65
CA PHE A 31 -9.16 11.95 -7.46
C PHE A 31 -10.58 12.53 -7.41
N HIS A 32 -11.06 12.87 -6.21
CA HIS A 32 -12.38 13.49 -6.02
C HIS A 32 -12.45 14.91 -6.60
N GLN A 33 -11.35 15.66 -6.56
CA GLN A 33 -11.25 17.00 -7.18
C GLN A 33 -10.95 16.97 -8.68
N GLN A 34 -10.89 15.80 -9.30
CA GLN A 34 -10.54 15.62 -10.73
C GLN A 34 -9.14 16.13 -11.11
N LEU A 35 -8.23 16.27 -10.13
CA LEU A 35 -6.82 16.59 -10.32
C LEU A 35 -6.04 15.32 -10.69
N ASN A 36 -6.31 14.77 -11.88
CA ASN A 36 -5.92 13.40 -12.23
C ASN A 36 -4.39 13.20 -12.33
N VAL A 37 -3.65 14.20 -12.83
CA VAL A 37 -2.18 14.12 -12.92
C VAL A 37 -1.58 14.01 -11.52
N ASP A 38 -2.09 14.78 -10.57
CA ASP A 38 -1.65 14.74 -9.17
C ASP A 38 -2.10 13.46 -8.47
N PHE A 39 -3.32 12.97 -8.76
CA PHE A 39 -3.78 11.68 -8.28
C PHE A 39 -2.80 10.56 -8.65
N TYR A 40 -2.48 10.40 -9.93
CA TYR A 40 -1.58 9.33 -10.38
C TYR A 40 -0.18 9.47 -9.79
N TRP A 41 0.36 10.69 -9.76
CA TRP A 41 1.67 10.96 -9.16
C TRP A 41 1.71 10.57 -7.68
N LEU A 42 0.76 11.06 -6.90
CA LEU A 42 0.71 10.82 -5.46
C LEU A 42 0.45 9.33 -5.16
N ALA A 43 -0.41 8.68 -5.94
CA ALA A 43 -0.68 7.25 -5.81
C ALA A 43 0.58 6.40 -6.07
N VAL A 44 1.34 6.70 -7.13
CA VAL A 44 2.62 6.04 -7.44
C VAL A 44 3.63 6.22 -6.32
N HIS A 45 3.77 7.43 -5.76
CA HIS A 45 4.72 7.69 -4.67
C HIS A 45 4.31 7.09 -3.33
N ALA A 46 3.01 6.98 -3.05
CA ALA A 46 2.52 6.25 -1.88
C ALA A 46 2.89 4.76 -1.98
N LEU A 47 2.56 4.13 -3.12
CA LEU A 47 2.93 2.74 -3.42
C LEU A 47 4.44 2.51 -3.33
N GLU A 48 5.24 3.36 -3.97
CA GLU A 48 6.70 3.28 -3.94
C GLU A 48 7.22 3.20 -2.51
N LYS A 49 6.77 4.12 -1.65
CA LYS A 49 7.23 4.21 -0.28
C LYS A 49 6.78 3.03 0.57
N TYR A 50 5.55 2.58 0.43
CA TYR A 50 5.11 1.37 1.13
C TYR A 50 5.90 0.15 0.69
N LEU A 51 6.09 -0.08 -0.61
CA LEU A 51 6.85 -1.22 -1.10
C LEU A 51 8.29 -1.21 -0.56
N LYS A 52 8.93 -0.04 -0.54
CA LYS A 52 10.25 0.12 0.09
C LYS A 52 10.22 -0.17 1.59
N ALA A 53 9.22 0.32 2.32
CA ALA A 53 9.06 0.03 3.74
C ALA A 53 8.91 -1.47 4.01
N VAL A 54 8.08 -2.18 3.22
CA VAL A 54 7.91 -3.63 3.32
C VAL A 54 9.24 -4.34 3.12
N LEU A 55 10.02 -4.00 2.08
CA LEU A 55 11.33 -4.62 1.86
C LEU A 55 12.28 -4.37 3.04
N LEU A 56 12.41 -3.12 3.49
CA LEU A 56 13.35 -2.75 4.55
C LEU A 56 13.00 -3.37 5.91
N LEU A 57 11.71 -3.41 6.28
CA LEU A 57 11.25 -4.04 7.53
C LEU A 57 11.41 -5.56 7.54
N ASN A 58 11.53 -6.16 6.36
CA ASN A 58 11.74 -7.60 6.16
C ASN A 58 13.17 -7.94 5.71
N GLY A 59 14.13 -7.04 6.00
CA GLY A 59 15.56 -7.29 5.83
C GLY A 59 16.05 -7.29 4.37
N ARG A 60 15.26 -6.77 3.43
CA ARG A 60 15.62 -6.65 2.01
C ARG A 60 16.01 -5.22 1.65
N SER A 61 16.86 -5.07 0.63
CA SER A 61 17.28 -3.75 0.13
C SER A 61 16.31 -3.24 -0.92
N ALA A 62 15.88 -1.99 -0.78
CA ALA A 62 15.10 -1.27 -1.79
C ALA A 62 15.97 -0.52 -2.82
N LYS A 63 17.29 -0.41 -2.57
CA LYS A 63 18.21 0.44 -3.36
C LYS A 63 18.29 0.06 -4.85
N PRO A 64 18.30 -1.23 -5.25
CA PRO A 64 18.46 -1.61 -6.65
C PRO A 64 17.33 -1.12 -7.57
N HIS A 65 16.14 -0.87 -7.02
CA HIS A 65 14.94 -0.60 -7.82
C HIS A 65 14.70 0.89 -8.08
N GLY A 66 15.43 1.80 -7.42
CA GLY A 66 15.23 3.24 -7.61
C GLY A 66 13.78 3.65 -7.34
N HIS A 67 13.07 4.11 -8.38
CA HIS A 67 11.65 4.50 -8.34
C HIS A 67 10.73 3.54 -9.11
N ASP A 68 11.23 2.36 -9.50
CA ASP A 68 10.47 1.38 -10.28
C ASP A 68 9.52 0.57 -9.38
N ASN A 69 8.25 0.98 -9.37
CA ASN A 69 7.21 0.32 -8.60
C ASN A 69 6.94 -1.12 -9.04
N VAL A 70 7.13 -1.43 -10.33
CA VAL A 70 6.88 -2.78 -10.86
C VAL A 70 7.97 -3.72 -10.35
N ALA A 71 9.23 -3.28 -10.39
CA ALA A 71 10.36 -4.04 -9.84
C ALA A 71 10.26 -4.20 -8.32
N LEU A 72 9.89 -3.13 -7.60
CA LEU A 72 9.65 -3.19 -6.15
C LEU A 72 8.53 -4.19 -5.80
N PHE A 73 7.43 -4.17 -6.53
CA PHE A 73 6.31 -5.09 -6.30
C PHE A 73 6.67 -6.54 -6.61
N ALA A 74 7.50 -6.79 -7.63
CA ALA A 74 7.98 -8.13 -7.95
C ALA A 74 8.78 -8.78 -6.79
N ASP A 75 9.48 -7.98 -5.99
CA ASP A 75 10.22 -8.45 -4.82
C ASP A 75 9.37 -8.52 -3.54
N VAL A 76 8.35 -7.66 -3.42
CA VAL A 76 7.41 -7.65 -2.29
C VAL A 76 6.41 -8.79 -2.37
N ALA A 77 5.82 -9.04 -3.54
CA ALA A 77 4.70 -9.99 -3.69
C ALA A 77 5.01 -11.42 -3.19
N PRO A 78 6.23 -11.98 -3.40
CA PRO A 78 6.57 -13.30 -2.89
C PRO A 78 6.74 -13.39 -1.35
N LEU A 79 6.84 -12.26 -0.64
CA LEU A 79 7.06 -12.26 0.81
C LEU A 79 5.86 -12.84 1.57
N ALA A 80 4.65 -12.44 1.18
CA ALA A 80 3.40 -12.92 1.76
C ALA A 80 2.28 -12.84 0.70
N PRO A 81 2.29 -13.71 -0.31
CA PRO A 81 1.34 -13.67 -1.42
C PRO A 81 -0.12 -13.79 -0.95
N GLU A 82 -0.37 -14.49 0.15
CA GLU A 82 -1.69 -14.65 0.75
C GLU A 82 -2.26 -13.37 1.37
N LEU A 83 -1.44 -12.33 1.57
CA LEU A 83 -1.89 -11.02 2.05
C LEU A 83 -2.28 -10.07 0.91
N LEU A 84 -1.97 -10.44 -0.33
CA LEU A 84 -2.35 -9.67 -1.51
C LEU A 84 -3.70 -10.18 -2.06
N PRO A 85 -4.58 -9.29 -2.54
CA PRO A 85 -5.83 -9.71 -3.14
C PRO A 85 -5.53 -10.49 -4.43
N ALA A 86 -6.09 -11.69 -4.54
CA ALA A 86 -5.99 -12.51 -5.75
C ALA A 86 -6.65 -11.82 -6.96
N ALA A 87 -7.70 -11.05 -6.69
CA ALA A 87 -8.36 -10.16 -7.63
C ALA A 87 -8.93 -8.96 -6.86
N PHE A 88 -9.05 -7.83 -7.54
CA PHE A 88 -9.79 -6.70 -6.99
C PHE A 88 -11.26 -7.06 -6.85
N GLN A 89 -11.86 -6.67 -5.73
CA GLN A 89 -13.29 -6.81 -5.48
C GLN A 89 -14.02 -5.58 -5.99
N ARG A 90 -15.02 -5.81 -6.84
CA ARG A 90 -15.93 -4.75 -7.28
C ARG A 90 -16.85 -4.37 -6.11
N PRO A 91 -17.04 -3.08 -5.80
CA PRO A 91 -18.10 -2.65 -4.91
C PRO A 91 -19.48 -3.01 -5.50
N ASP A 92 -20.32 -3.72 -4.76
CA ASP A 92 -21.59 -4.22 -5.30
C ASP A 92 -22.58 -3.09 -5.66
N ASP A 93 -22.64 -2.03 -4.85
CA ASP A 93 -23.63 -0.95 -5.01
C ASP A 93 -23.10 0.30 -5.76
N ASP A 94 -21.81 0.59 -5.66
CA ASP A 94 -21.21 1.86 -6.12
C ASP A 94 -20.48 1.79 -7.47
N MET A 95 -20.39 0.59 -8.07
CA MET A 95 -19.62 0.36 -9.30
C MET A 95 -20.39 -0.47 -10.33
N PRO A 96 -20.96 0.17 -11.36
CA PRO A 96 -21.63 -0.54 -12.43
C PRO A 96 -20.67 -1.47 -13.19
N GLU A 97 -21.15 -2.65 -13.56
CA GLU A 97 -20.36 -3.68 -14.26
C GLU A 97 -19.60 -3.17 -15.50
N PRO A 98 -20.16 -2.31 -16.37
CA PRO A 98 -19.44 -1.85 -17.56
C PRO A 98 -18.19 -1.01 -17.26
N TYR A 99 -18.09 -0.42 -16.07
CA TYR A 99 -16.94 0.38 -15.65
C TYR A 99 -15.91 -0.44 -14.85
N TRP A 100 -16.20 -1.70 -14.54
CA TRP A 100 -15.26 -2.53 -13.78
C TRP A 100 -14.38 -3.37 -14.71
N HIS A 101 -13.14 -2.93 -14.91
CA HIS A 101 -12.16 -3.72 -15.65
C HIS A 101 -11.47 -4.73 -14.74
N VAL A 102 -11.58 -6.02 -15.05
CA VAL A 102 -10.84 -7.08 -14.34
C VAL A 102 -9.37 -7.00 -14.71
N GLU A 103 -8.49 -6.83 -13.73
CA GLU A 103 -7.03 -6.83 -13.88
C GLU A 103 -6.38 -7.38 -12.60
N THR A 104 -5.14 -7.86 -12.70
CA THR A 104 -4.39 -8.31 -11.51
C THR A 104 -3.81 -7.11 -10.75
N VAL A 105 -3.38 -7.32 -9.50
CA VAL A 105 -2.66 -6.27 -8.73
C VAL A 105 -1.40 -5.82 -9.46
N ARG A 106 -0.69 -6.74 -10.13
CA ARG A 106 0.50 -6.41 -10.93
C ARG A 106 0.14 -5.49 -12.09
N ASP A 107 -0.87 -5.86 -12.89
CA ASP A 107 -1.28 -5.08 -14.07
C ASP A 107 -1.75 -3.68 -13.67
N PHE A 108 -2.48 -3.60 -12.56
CA PHE A 108 -2.89 -2.32 -11.98
C PHE A 108 -1.70 -1.46 -11.57
N ILE A 109 -0.72 -2.03 -10.85
CA ILE A 109 0.49 -1.28 -10.44
C ILE A 109 1.30 -0.84 -11.66
N GLU A 110 1.44 -1.67 -12.69
CA GLU A 110 2.14 -1.32 -13.92
C GLU A 110 1.44 -0.16 -14.65
N ARG A 111 0.12 -0.23 -14.80
CA ARG A 111 -0.67 0.84 -15.40
C ARG A 111 -0.60 2.13 -14.59
N LEU A 112 -0.77 2.04 -13.27
CA LEU A 112 -0.67 3.18 -12.37
C LEU A 112 0.73 3.82 -12.44
N TYR A 113 1.78 2.99 -12.45
CA TYR A 113 3.17 3.45 -12.57
C TYR A 113 3.40 4.19 -13.87
N ARG A 114 2.93 3.65 -15.00
CA ARG A 114 2.98 4.32 -16.31
C ARG A 114 2.26 5.67 -16.27
N ASP A 115 1.06 5.71 -15.71
CA ASP A 115 0.21 6.90 -15.72
C ASP A 115 0.72 7.98 -14.74
N GLY A 116 1.43 7.59 -13.67
CA GLY A 116 2.02 8.50 -12.68
C GLY A 116 3.49 8.87 -12.91
N ARG A 117 4.07 8.56 -14.08
CA ARG A 117 5.45 8.97 -14.39
C ARG A 117 5.60 10.49 -14.45
N ALA A 118 6.81 10.98 -14.15
CA ALA A 118 7.15 12.40 -14.25
C ALA A 118 6.84 12.98 -15.64
N ASP A 119 7.03 12.20 -16.71
CA ASP A 119 6.76 12.61 -18.09
C ASP A 119 5.29 13.00 -18.32
N ASN A 120 4.36 12.40 -17.58
CA ASN A 120 2.94 12.75 -17.64
C ASN A 120 2.60 14.07 -16.95
N ARG A 121 3.43 14.52 -16.00
CA ARG A 121 3.30 15.88 -15.44
C ARG A 121 3.63 16.96 -16.46
N TYR A 122 4.45 16.63 -17.45
CA TYR A 122 4.78 17.50 -18.58
C TYR A 122 3.87 17.25 -19.80
N GLN A 123 2.78 16.49 -19.62
CA GLN A 123 1.76 16.21 -20.65
C GLN A 123 2.29 15.55 -21.93
N LEU A 124 3.38 14.78 -21.83
CA LEU A 124 4.03 14.20 -23.01
C LEU A 124 3.28 12.99 -23.59
N PHE A 125 2.58 12.19 -22.76
CA PHE A 125 1.97 10.92 -23.20
C PHE A 125 0.51 10.70 -22.73
N GLY A 126 -0.08 11.66 -22.00
CA GLY A 126 -1.46 11.58 -21.51
C GLY A 126 -1.69 10.51 -20.43
N TYR A 127 -2.91 10.44 -19.90
CA TYR A 127 -3.34 9.41 -18.93
C TYR A 127 -4.76 8.93 -19.27
N SER A 128 -5.12 7.73 -18.81
CA SER A 128 -6.48 7.18 -18.95
C SER A 128 -7.15 7.11 -17.59
N ARG A 129 -7.93 8.14 -17.24
CA ARG A 129 -8.70 8.14 -15.99
C ARG A 129 -9.78 7.10 -16.03
N ARG A 130 -9.77 6.18 -15.07
CA ARG A 130 -10.85 5.22 -14.90
C ARG A 130 -11.53 5.41 -13.55
N PRO A 131 -12.88 5.42 -13.48
CA PRO A 131 -13.59 5.58 -12.21
C PRO A 131 -13.14 4.57 -11.16
N GLU A 132 -12.91 3.32 -11.54
CA GLU A 132 -12.55 2.24 -10.63
C GLU A 132 -11.12 2.31 -10.07
N ASP A 133 -10.28 3.23 -10.57
CA ASP A 133 -8.89 3.37 -10.14
C ASP A 133 -8.76 3.67 -8.64
N LEU A 134 -9.66 4.49 -8.09
CA LEU A 134 -9.64 4.79 -6.66
C LEU A 134 -9.91 3.54 -5.82
N TRP A 135 -10.91 2.73 -6.20
CA TRP A 135 -11.27 1.51 -5.47
C TRP A 135 -10.18 0.44 -5.53
N LYS A 136 -9.50 0.31 -6.69
CA LYS A 136 -8.36 -0.60 -6.84
C LYS A 136 -7.14 -0.10 -6.07
N LEU A 137 -6.91 1.22 -6.09
CA LEU A 137 -5.84 1.84 -5.31
C LEU A 137 -6.02 1.58 -3.82
N ASP A 138 -7.24 1.80 -3.30
CA ASP A 138 -7.58 1.54 -1.91
C ASP A 138 -7.23 0.10 -1.51
N GLN A 139 -7.72 -0.87 -2.28
CA GLN A 139 -7.46 -2.29 -2.02
C GLN A 139 -5.96 -2.64 -2.06
N ALA A 140 -5.23 -2.14 -3.07
CA ALA A 140 -3.80 -2.37 -3.19
C ALA A 140 -3.01 -1.73 -2.04
N ILE A 141 -3.29 -0.46 -1.72
CA ILE A 141 -2.61 0.26 -0.64
C ILE A 141 -2.90 -0.39 0.69
N PHE A 142 -4.15 -0.75 0.99
CA PHE A 142 -4.48 -1.35 2.28
C PHE A 142 -3.83 -2.73 2.46
N ALA A 143 -3.78 -3.54 1.41
CA ALA A 143 -3.05 -4.81 1.45
C ALA A 143 -1.55 -4.60 1.71
N ILE A 144 -0.89 -3.72 0.95
CA ILE A 144 0.55 -3.48 1.06
C ILE A 144 0.90 -2.75 2.37
N ARG A 145 0.08 -1.80 2.81
CA ARG A 145 0.28 -1.05 4.06
C ARG A 145 0.28 -1.97 5.28
N ARG A 146 -0.56 -3.00 5.29
CA ARG A 146 -0.59 -4.02 6.35
C ARG A 146 0.69 -4.85 6.41
N MET A 147 1.35 -5.02 5.28
CA MET A 147 2.65 -5.70 5.19
C MET A 147 3.81 -4.81 5.67
N CYS A 148 3.60 -3.53 5.98
CA CYS A 148 4.62 -2.62 6.51
C CYS A 148 4.92 -2.91 7.99
N CYS A 149 5.33 -4.15 8.27
CA CYS A 149 5.78 -4.65 9.56
C CYS A 149 6.80 -5.78 9.32
N PRO A 150 7.58 -6.16 10.35
CA PRO A 150 8.40 -7.37 10.26
C PRO A 150 7.49 -8.61 10.25
N LEU A 151 7.30 -9.22 9.08
CA LEU A 151 6.29 -10.27 8.84
C LEU A 151 6.55 -11.52 9.69
N GLU A 152 7.81 -11.93 9.79
CA GLU A 152 8.23 -13.14 10.51
C GLU A 152 8.50 -12.89 12.01
N ALA A 153 8.32 -11.66 12.50
CA ALA A 153 8.44 -11.38 13.93
C ALA A 153 7.18 -11.88 14.69
N TYR A 154 7.42 -12.51 15.83
CA TYR A 154 6.35 -12.94 16.74
C TYR A 154 5.66 -11.73 17.38
N VAL A 155 4.33 -11.78 17.47
CA VAL A 155 3.53 -10.69 18.04
C VAL A 155 3.89 -10.40 19.49
N LEU A 156 4.26 -11.43 20.26
CA LEU A 156 4.69 -11.31 21.65
C LEU A 156 6.22 -11.07 21.81
N GLY A 157 6.93 -10.83 20.71
CA GLY A 157 8.37 -10.59 20.67
C GLY A 157 9.25 -11.82 20.88
N LYS A 158 8.73 -12.85 21.55
CA LYS A 158 9.38 -14.16 21.71
C LYS A 158 8.33 -15.27 21.80
N PRO A 159 8.68 -16.52 21.45
CA PRO A 159 7.80 -17.65 21.70
C PRO A 159 7.64 -17.87 23.19
N TYR A 160 6.41 -18.14 23.62
CA TYR A 160 6.04 -18.52 24.99
C TYR A 160 5.41 -19.90 24.97
N ASP A 161 5.77 -20.72 25.96
CA ASP A 161 5.15 -22.02 26.15
C ASP A 161 3.68 -21.85 26.59
N GLY A 162 2.76 -22.59 25.97
CA GLY A 162 1.32 -22.47 26.18
C GLY A 162 0.63 -21.24 25.55
N ALA A 163 1.35 -20.39 24.80
CA ALA A 163 0.76 -19.29 24.05
C ALA A 163 0.73 -19.59 22.53
N ALA A 164 -0.19 -18.94 21.82
CA ALA A 164 -0.20 -18.95 20.36
C ALA A 164 1.01 -18.15 19.85
N ASN A 165 2.08 -18.85 19.45
CA ASN A 165 3.32 -18.28 18.92
C ASN A 165 3.15 -17.83 17.46
N LEU A 166 2.22 -16.89 17.23
CA LEU A 166 1.90 -16.42 15.89
C LEU A 166 2.83 -15.28 15.44
N SER A 167 3.27 -15.34 14.18
CA SER A 167 3.96 -14.25 13.49
C SER A 167 2.98 -13.14 13.08
N ASN A 168 3.51 -11.95 12.76
CA ASN A 168 2.68 -10.88 12.19
C ASN A 168 2.00 -11.33 10.89
N ARG A 169 2.71 -12.08 10.04
CA ARG A 169 2.17 -12.67 8.81
C ARG A 169 0.96 -13.55 9.07
N GLU A 170 1.07 -14.51 9.99
CA GLU A 170 -0.02 -15.44 10.35
C GLU A 170 -1.22 -14.68 10.92
N VAL A 171 -0.98 -13.70 11.79
CA VAL A 171 -2.07 -12.87 12.33
C VAL A 171 -2.78 -12.08 11.24
N LEU A 172 -2.05 -11.51 10.28
CA LEU A 172 -2.65 -10.75 9.18
C LEU A 172 -3.47 -11.66 8.25
N ALA A 173 -3.01 -12.89 8.03
CA ALA A 173 -3.72 -13.90 7.24
C ALA A 173 -5.00 -14.39 7.94
N HIS A 174 -4.93 -14.67 9.25
CA HIS A 174 -6.09 -15.14 10.01
C HIS A 174 -7.15 -14.05 10.24
N TYR A 175 -6.72 -12.79 10.34
CA TYR A 175 -7.61 -11.67 10.62
C TYR A 175 -7.53 -10.62 9.51
N PRO A 176 -8.12 -10.88 8.33
CA PRO A 176 -8.04 -9.99 7.17
C PRO A 176 -8.70 -8.62 7.42
N GLY A 177 -9.70 -8.55 8.31
CA GLY A 177 -10.34 -7.29 8.73
C GLY A 177 -9.65 -6.60 9.91
N ARG A 178 -8.50 -7.11 10.39
CA ARG A 178 -7.75 -6.48 11.49
C ARG A 178 -6.80 -5.44 10.92
N TRP A 179 -7.16 -4.18 11.13
CA TRP A 179 -6.37 -3.02 10.77
C TRP A 179 -5.66 -2.48 12.01
N ARG A 180 -4.34 -2.72 12.09
CA ARG A 180 -3.46 -2.02 13.03
C ARG A 180 -2.41 -1.30 12.20
N LEU A 181 -2.81 -0.18 11.63
CA LEU A 181 -1.94 0.67 10.82
C LEU A 181 -1.20 1.67 11.71
N ASN A 182 -1.69 1.90 12.94
CA ASN A 182 -1.18 2.91 13.88
C ASN A 182 -1.09 4.29 13.21
N SER A 183 -2.08 4.62 12.37
CA SER A 183 -2.10 5.86 11.63
C SER A 183 -3.51 6.38 11.44
N LEU A 184 -3.61 7.65 11.03
CA LEU A 184 -4.87 8.34 10.80
C LEU A 184 -5.69 7.70 9.67
N LEU A 185 -5.09 6.86 8.82
CA LEU A 185 -5.80 6.11 7.78
C LEU A 185 -6.89 5.17 8.33
N GLU A 186 -6.77 4.77 9.60
CA GLU A 186 -7.81 3.97 10.28
C GLU A 186 -9.16 4.71 10.31
N SER A 187 -9.16 6.04 10.46
CA SER A 187 -10.39 6.85 10.41
C SER A 187 -11.01 6.92 9.01
N THR A 188 -10.20 6.86 7.96
CA THR A 188 -10.66 6.96 6.56
C THR A 188 -11.38 5.69 6.09
N MET A 189 -11.06 4.52 6.68
CA MET A 189 -11.69 3.24 6.32
C MET A 189 -13.08 3.05 6.94
N GLY A 190 -13.40 3.75 8.04
CA GLY A 190 -14.67 3.60 8.75
C GLY A 190 -15.82 4.47 8.22
N GLY A 191 -15.59 5.27 7.16
CA GLY A 191 -16.59 6.22 6.66
C GLY A 191 -16.95 7.34 7.65
N SER A 192 -16.23 7.45 8.78
CA SER A 192 -16.42 8.56 9.70
C SER A 192 -15.76 9.79 9.09
N ALA A 193 -16.57 10.61 8.43
CA ALA A 193 -16.18 11.99 8.17
C ALA A 193 -15.64 12.58 9.48
N ALA A 194 -14.39 13.04 9.45
CA ALA A 194 -13.87 13.88 10.50
C ALA A 194 -14.72 15.15 10.49
N THR A 195 -15.77 15.16 11.31
CA THR A 195 -16.53 16.36 11.63
C THR A 195 -15.57 17.30 12.36
N SER A 196 -15.11 18.31 11.64
CA SER A 196 -14.61 19.58 12.18
C SER A 196 -15.60 20.66 11.80
#